data_AF-A0A9N9G603-F1
#
_entry.id   AF-A0A9N9G603-F1
#
_cell.length_a   1.000
_cell.length_b   1.000
_cell.length_c   1.000
_cell.angle_alpha   90.00
_cell.angle_beta   90.00
_cell.angle_gamma   90.00
#
_symmetry.space_group_name_H-M   'P 1'
#
loop_
_entity.id
_entity.type
_entity.pdbx_description
1 polymer ?
#
loop_
_entity_poly.entity_id
_entity_poly.type
_entity_poly.pdbx_seq_one_letter_code
_entity_poly.pdbx_strand_id
1 'polypeptide(L)'
;MEVVKFDALSNAFLQVFKKVIRDLHVSLEVNVFNKHSTLSLCQPEFFTPSNVKGLMEDDVDPSKRDTAQISGMLASRGILSFKVQGEQFFHYLVITWAVKTAMKKGRNSITVTIMNNKPERRDRRYLYKNLHRKDNRKYPGDNINLNNLYYRISGGITDGDNAKLNIVLKNTEISSIPRPSNHNVQDDRSTPETQTQAVHYIHPARHQNQRTSPPSYFPTENG
;
A
#
# COMPACT_ATOMS: atom_id res chain seq x y z
N MET A 1 26.58 49.29 -33.22
CA MET A 1 26.57 48.58 -31.91
C MET A 1 25.14 48.08 -31.70
N GLU A 2 24.80 46.93 -32.29
CA GLU A 2 23.47 46.30 -32.16
C GLU A 2 23.43 45.53 -30.84
N VAL A 3 22.99 46.21 -29.79
CA VAL A 3 22.35 45.55 -28.65
C VAL A 3 20.86 45.55 -28.98
N VAL A 4 20.08 44.60 -28.46
CA VAL A 4 18.62 44.46 -28.59
C VAL A 4 18.16 43.50 -29.71
N LYS A 5 18.44 42.19 -29.54
CA LYS A 5 17.52 41.10 -30.00
C LYS A 5 17.43 39.91 -29.03
N PHE A 6 18.16 39.93 -27.90
CA PHE A 6 18.19 38.81 -26.96
C PHE A 6 16.95 38.74 -26.04
N ASP A 7 16.34 39.89 -25.71
CA ASP A 7 15.23 39.97 -24.74
C ASP A 7 13.85 39.60 -25.32
N ALA A 8 13.62 39.82 -26.62
CA ALA A 8 12.37 39.47 -27.27
C ALA A 8 12.28 37.96 -27.57
N LEU A 9 13.39 37.37 -28.03
CA LEU A 9 13.52 35.93 -28.26
C LEU A 9 13.41 35.13 -26.96
N SER A 10 14.01 35.61 -25.86
CA SER A 10 13.90 34.96 -24.54
C SER A 10 12.47 35.01 -24.00
N ASN A 11 11.76 36.13 -24.15
CA ASN A 11 10.38 36.27 -23.69
C ASN A 11 9.39 35.45 -24.52
N ALA A 12 9.52 35.43 -25.85
CA ALA A 12 8.69 34.58 -26.70
C ALA A 12 8.91 33.09 -26.40
N PHE A 13 10.17 32.68 -26.24
CA PHE A 13 10.52 31.31 -25.84
C PHE A 13 9.96 30.95 -24.46
N LEU A 14 10.10 31.83 -23.47
CA LEU A 14 9.55 31.62 -22.13
C LEU A 14 8.01 31.56 -22.13
N GLN A 15 7.33 32.30 -23.00
CA GLN A 15 5.87 32.21 -23.12
C GLN A 15 5.42 30.90 -23.76
N VAL A 16 6.10 30.46 -24.84
CA VAL A 16 5.85 29.14 -25.45
C VAL A 16 6.14 28.02 -24.45
N PHE A 17 7.26 28.11 -23.73
CA PHE A 17 7.64 27.13 -22.71
C PHE A 17 6.66 27.12 -21.52
N LYS A 18 6.19 28.29 -21.06
CA LYS A 18 5.14 28.39 -20.03
C LYS A 18 3.83 27.79 -20.50
N LYS A 19 3.47 27.97 -21.78
CA LYS A 19 2.27 27.36 -22.38
C LYS A 19 2.39 25.83 -22.42
N VAL A 20 3.52 25.32 -22.91
CA VAL A 20 3.83 23.87 -22.94
C VAL A 20 3.87 23.26 -21.53
N ILE A 21 4.40 23.98 -20.53
CA ILE A 21 4.42 23.52 -19.13
C ILE A 21 3.02 23.50 -18.51
N ARG A 22 2.18 24.50 -18.82
CA ARG A 22 0.78 24.53 -18.34
C ARG A 22 -0.04 23.36 -18.87
N ASP A 23 0.26 22.90 -20.09
CA ASP A 23 -0.48 21.81 -20.72
C ASP A 23 0.02 20.41 -20.28
N LEU A 24 1.12 20.32 -19.53
CA LEU A 24 1.66 19.06 -18.99
C LEU A 24 0.94 18.64 -17.70
N HIS A 25 -0.32 18.24 -17.85
CA HIS A 25 -1.10 17.63 -16.78
C HIS A 25 -0.95 16.11 -16.76
N VAL A 26 -0.82 15.56 -15.56
CA VAL A 26 -0.83 14.12 -15.31
C VAL A 26 -2.08 13.80 -14.52
N SER A 27 -2.81 12.78 -14.96
CA SER A 27 -3.95 12.23 -14.26
C SER A 27 -3.70 10.76 -13.88
N LEU A 28 -4.28 10.36 -12.76
CA LEU A 28 -4.29 8.99 -12.29
C LEU A 28 -5.69 8.64 -11.82
N GLU A 29 -6.27 7.62 -12.44
CA GLU A 29 -7.50 6.97 -11.99
C GLU A 29 -7.11 5.76 -11.12
N VAL A 30 -7.44 5.82 -9.83
CA VAL A 30 -7.22 4.75 -8.85
C VAL A 30 -8.51 3.97 -8.73
N ASN A 31 -8.46 2.69 -9.08
CA ASN A 31 -9.56 1.74 -8.98
C ASN A 31 -9.21 0.69 -7.93
N VAL A 32 -10.01 0.59 -6.87
CA VAL A 32 -9.87 -0.44 -5.84
C VAL A 32 -11.10 -1.32 -5.87
N PHE A 33 -10.89 -2.63 -5.87
CA PHE A 33 -11.98 -3.59 -5.81
C PHE A 33 -11.72 -4.61 -4.71
N ASN A 34 -12.57 -4.59 -3.70
CA ASN A 34 -12.53 -5.57 -2.64
C ASN A 34 -13.42 -6.77 -3.01
N LYS A 35 -12.84 -7.87 -3.50
CA LYS A 35 -13.57 -9.13 -3.73
C LYS A 35 -13.43 -10.13 -2.59
N HIS A 36 -12.90 -9.69 -1.44
CA HIS A 36 -12.76 -10.59 -0.30
C HIS A 36 -14.12 -10.83 0.36
N SER A 37 -14.43 -12.07 0.73
CA SER A 37 -15.76 -12.41 1.28
C SER A 37 -15.98 -11.93 2.71
N THR A 38 -14.92 -11.76 3.48
CA THR A 38 -14.98 -11.43 4.93
C THR A 38 -14.17 -10.22 5.34
N LEU A 39 -13.26 -9.73 4.50
CA LEU A 39 -12.35 -8.65 4.86
C LEU A 39 -12.81 -7.38 4.17
N SER A 40 -12.67 -6.26 4.88
CA SER A 40 -13.02 -4.94 4.37
C SER A 40 -11.78 -4.05 4.29
N LEU A 41 -11.73 -3.22 3.26
CA LEU A 41 -10.77 -2.12 3.19
C LEU A 41 -11.47 -0.85 3.66
N CYS A 42 -10.96 -0.24 4.71
CA CYS A 42 -11.61 0.87 5.41
C CYS A 42 -10.63 2.04 5.55
N GLN A 43 -11.16 3.22 5.87
CA GLN A 43 -10.41 4.44 6.19
C GLN A 43 -9.35 4.80 5.12
N PRO A 44 -9.76 5.03 3.86
CA PRO A 44 -8.82 5.45 2.82
C PRO A 44 -8.12 6.75 3.21
N GLU A 45 -6.78 6.75 3.18
CA GLU A 45 -5.99 7.95 3.46
C GLU A 45 -4.96 8.21 2.35
N PHE A 46 -5.02 9.42 1.76
CA PHE A 46 -4.13 9.87 0.71
C PHE A 46 -3.02 10.77 1.24
N PHE A 47 -1.76 10.43 0.93
CA PHE A 47 -0.57 11.25 1.18
C PHE A 47 0.04 11.67 -0.16
N THR A 48 -0.52 12.72 -0.75
CA THR A 48 -0.07 13.26 -2.05
C THR A 48 -0.12 14.79 -2.04
N PRO A 49 0.81 15.47 -2.75
CA PRO A 49 0.69 16.90 -3.03
C PRO A 49 -0.28 17.22 -4.17
N SER A 50 -0.79 16.19 -4.88
CA SER A 50 -1.73 16.33 -5.99
C SER A 50 -3.16 16.54 -5.50
N ASN A 51 -4.01 17.11 -6.36
CA ASN A 51 -5.43 17.24 -6.07
C ASN A 51 -6.09 15.86 -6.19
N VAL A 52 -6.93 15.51 -5.21
CA VAL A 52 -7.66 14.23 -5.16
C VAL A 52 -9.15 14.52 -5.21
N LYS A 53 -9.88 13.75 -6.01
CA LYS A 53 -11.36 13.73 -6.05
C LYS A 53 -11.83 12.28 -5.95
N GLY A 54 -12.81 12.01 -5.09
CA GLY A 54 -13.28 10.65 -4.81
C GLY A 54 -12.59 10.00 -3.61
N LEU A 55 -12.88 8.72 -3.37
CA LEU A 55 -12.54 7.92 -2.17
C LEU A 55 -12.54 8.75 -0.88
N MET A 56 -13.76 9.13 -0.45
CA MET A 56 -14.05 9.79 0.83
C MET A 56 -14.98 8.97 1.73
N GLU A 57 -15.38 7.77 1.30
CA GLU A 57 -16.22 6.88 2.11
C GLU A 57 -15.35 6.10 3.11
N ASP A 58 -15.91 5.84 4.29
CA ASP A 58 -15.20 5.17 5.39
C ASP A 58 -14.87 3.71 5.07
N ASP A 59 -15.64 3.05 4.19
CA ASP A 59 -15.47 1.66 3.79
C ASP A 59 -15.51 1.50 2.25
N VAL A 60 -14.65 0.64 1.70
CA VAL A 60 -14.67 0.18 0.31
C VAL A 60 -15.72 -0.91 0.18
N ASP A 61 -16.76 -0.68 -0.64
CA ASP A 61 -17.87 -1.61 -0.82
C ASP A 61 -17.37 -2.89 -1.52
N PRO A 62 -17.48 -4.08 -0.89
CA PRO A 62 -17.03 -5.32 -1.52
C PRO A 62 -17.82 -5.70 -2.80
N SER A 63 -18.98 -5.06 -3.01
CA SER A 63 -19.84 -5.29 -4.16
C SER A 63 -19.58 -4.32 -5.32
N LYS A 64 -18.77 -3.28 -5.12
CA LYS A 64 -18.54 -2.23 -6.11
C LYS A 64 -17.05 -1.95 -6.32
N ARG A 65 -16.76 -1.24 -7.42
CA ARG A 65 -15.44 -0.72 -7.70
C ARG A 65 -15.38 0.72 -7.19
N ASP A 66 -14.53 0.95 -6.20
CA ASP A 66 -14.27 2.28 -5.69
C ASP A 66 -13.22 2.99 -6.51
N THR A 67 -13.50 4.26 -6.83
CA THR A 67 -12.67 5.04 -7.76
C THR A 67 -12.27 6.38 -7.15
N ALA A 68 -11.01 6.77 -7.34
CA ALA A 68 -10.54 8.13 -7.13
C ALA A 68 -9.78 8.66 -8.34
N GLN A 69 -9.84 9.96 -8.54
CA GLN A 69 -9.08 10.68 -9.55
C GLN A 69 -8.06 11.58 -8.87
N ILE A 70 -6.82 11.50 -9.34
CA ILE A 70 -5.70 12.27 -8.80
C ILE A 70 -5.06 13.04 -9.95
N SER A 71 -4.96 14.35 -9.82
CA SER A 71 -4.40 15.23 -10.85
C SER A 71 -3.22 16.02 -10.32
N GLY A 72 -2.11 16.00 -11.05
CA GLY A 72 -0.87 16.71 -10.72
C GLY A 72 -0.30 17.47 -11.91
N MET A 73 0.49 18.51 -11.62
CA MET A 73 1.25 19.23 -12.63
C MET A 73 2.61 18.53 -12.81
N LEU A 74 2.97 18.13 -14.04
CA LEU A 74 4.23 17.45 -14.43
C LEU A 74 4.47 16.02 -13.87
N ALA A 75 3.85 15.65 -12.76
CA ALA A 75 3.89 14.30 -12.20
C ALA A 75 2.78 14.11 -11.17
N SER A 76 2.31 12.87 -11.01
CA SER A 76 1.50 12.45 -9.86
C SER A 76 2.31 11.44 -9.05
N ARG A 77 2.45 11.68 -7.74
CA ARG A 77 3.13 10.74 -6.84
C ARG A 77 2.49 10.80 -5.46
N GLY A 78 2.38 9.65 -4.81
CA GLY A 78 1.80 9.63 -3.48
C GLY A 78 1.71 8.25 -2.86
N ILE A 79 1.02 8.23 -1.73
CA ILE A 79 0.70 7.04 -0.96
C ILE A 79 -0.82 7.01 -0.77
N LEU A 80 -1.42 5.84 -0.87
CA LEU A 80 -2.79 5.55 -0.51
C LEU A 80 -2.74 4.38 0.47
N SER A 81 -3.37 4.54 1.63
CA SER A 81 -3.47 3.46 2.61
C SER A 81 -4.91 3.13 2.95
N PHE A 82 -5.16 1.85 3.20
CA PHE A 82 -6.41 1.33 3.76
C PHE A 82 -6.10 0.55 5.03
N LYS A 83 -6.97 0.65 6.03
CA LYS A 83 -7.02 -0.31 7.12
C LYS A 83 -7.70 -1.58 6.62
N VAL A 84 -7.08 -2.74 6.83
CA VAL A 84 -7.71 -4.03 6.56
C VAL A 84 -8.44 -4.47 7.82
N GLN A 85 -9.76 -4.62 7.75
CA GLN A 85 -10.63 -5.02 8.85
C GLN A 85 -11.15 -6.44 8.63
N GLY A 86 -11.30 -7.20 9.74
CA GLY A 86 -11.77 -8.59 9.73
C GLY A 86 -10.67 -9.62 10.06
N GLU A 87 -9.42 -9.20 10.20
CA GLU A 87 -8.34 -10.03 10.75
C GLU A 87 -8.16 -9.81 12.27
N GLN A 88 -7.59 -10.81 12.95
CA GLN A 88 -7.30 -10.75 14.39
C GLN A 88 -6.18 -9.71 14.70
N PHE A 89 -5.34 -9.40 13.72
CA PHE A 89 -4.31 -8.37 13.79
C PHE A 89 -4.58 -7.29 12.73
N PHE A 90 -4.46 -6.02 13.13
CA PHE A 90 -4.66 -4.92 12.20
C PHE A 90 -3.47 -4.78 11.26
N HIS A 91 -3.76 -4.76 9.97
CA HIS A 91 -2.79 -4.46 8.93
C HIS A 91 -3.29 -3.32 8.05
N TYR A 92 -2.34 -2.63 7.43
CA TYR A 92 -2.57 -1.55 6.49
C TYR A 92 -2.10 -1.97 5.10
N LEU A 93 -3.01 -1.95 4.13
CA LEU A 93 -2.65 -2.04 2.72
C LEU A 93 -2.15 -0.67 2.28
N VAL A 94 -0.87 -0.59 1.89
CA VAL A 94 -0.23 0.64 1.48
C VAL A 94 0.22 0.54 0.03
N ILE A 95 -0.31 1.45 -0.79
CA ILE A 95 -0.06 1.56 -2.21
C ILE A 95 0.70 2.85 -2.45
N THR A 96 1.80 2.79 -3.17
CA THR A 96 2.55 3.97 -3.61
C THR A 96 2.63 4.02 -5.12
N TRP A 97 2.58 5.22 -5.70
CA TRP A 97 2.64 5.39 -7.15
C TRP A 97 3.55 6.55 -7.56
N ALA A 98 4.04 6.47 -8.79
CA ALA A 98 4.60 7.57 -9.55
C ALA A 98 4.07 7.49 -10.99
N VAL A 99 3.36 8.52 -11.42
CA VAL A 99 2.98 8.75 -12.82
C VAL A 99 3.79 9.93 -13.34
N LYS A 100 4.37 9.76 -14.53
CA LYS A 100 5.28 10.72 -15.15
C LYS A 100 4.71 11.16 -16.49
N THR A 101 4.97 12.40 -16.86
CA THR A 101 4.70 12.86 -18.24
C THR A 101 5.67 12.21 -19.22
N ALA A 102 5.29 12.18 -20.50
CA ALA A 102 6.17 11.73 -21.58
C ALA A 102 7.51 12.49 -21.64
N MET A 103 7.53 13.76 -21.20
CA MET A 103 8.76 14.58 -21.17
C MET A 103 9.71 14.21 -20.03
N LYS A 104 9.25 13.49 -19.01
CA LYS A 104 10.05 13.15 -17.83
C LYS A 104 10.64 11.76 -17.99
N LYS A 105 11.97 11.64 -17.85
CA LYS A 105 12.64 10.33 -17.97
C LYS A 105 12.09 9.29 -16.97
N GLY A 106 11.84 8.10 -17.52
CA GLY A 106 11.43 6.90 -16.81
C GLY A 106 9.93 6.63 -16.86
N ARG A 107 9.55 5.43 -16.43
CA ARG A 107 8.20 4.88 -16.56
C ARG A 107 7.34 5.17 -15.33
N ASN A 108 6.03 5.04 -15.49
CA ASN A 108 5.10 4.93 -14.37
C ASN A 108 5.50 3.76 -13.48
N SER A 109 5.24 3.85 -12.19
CA SER A 109 5.54 2.77 -11.26
C SER A 109 4.59 2.73 -10.08
N ILE A 110 4.44 1.53 -9.53
CA ILE A 110 3.59 1.24 -8.38
C ILE A 110 4.33 0.30 -7.42
N THR A 111 4.10 0.44 -6.13
CA THR A 111 4.46 -0.55 -5.13
C THR A 111 3.27 -0.79 -4.22
N VAL A 112 3.06 -2.05 -3.84
CA VAL A 112 2.01 -2.48 -2.91
C VAL A 112 2.68 -3.21 -1.76
N THR A 113 2.33 -2.85 -0.54
CA THR A 113 2.97 -3.37 0.68
C THR A 113 1.92 -3.49 1.78
N ILE A 114 2.08 -4.47 2.66
CA ILE A 114 1.28 -4.63 3.88
C ILE A 114 2.13 -4.14 5.07
N MET A 115 1.56 -3.31 5.93
CA MET A 115 2.22 -2.76 7.11
C MET A 115 1.42 -3.11 8.37
N ASN A 116 2.09 -3.33 9.50
CA ASN A 116 1.42 -3.58 10.78
C ASN A 116 0.98 -2.27 11.47
N ASN A 117 1.63 -1.16 11.13
CA ASN A 117 1.40 0.14 11.74
C ASN A 117 0.78 1.11 10.74
N LYS A 118 -0.06 2.01 11.23
CA LYS A 118 -0.67 3.06 10.43
C LYS A 118 0.41 3.97 9.83
N PRO A 119 0.35 4.29 8.53
CA PRO A 119 1.18 5.34 7.93
C PRO A 119 0.98 6.70 8.60
N GLU A 120 2.06 7.34 9.03
CA GLU A 120 1.99 8.69 9.62
C GLU A 120 2.21 9.80 8.59
N ARG A 121 1.40 10.87 8.70
CA ARG A 121 1.42 12.00 7.75
C ARG A 121 2.68 12.85 7.83
N ARG A 122 3.28 12.96 9.02
CA ARG A 122 4.49 13.77 9.28
C ARG A 122 5.69 13.28 8.46
N ASP A 123 5.78 11.97 8.25
CA ASP A 123 6.91 11.33 7.59
C ASP A 123 6.66 10.96 6.13
N ARG A 124 5.61 11.49 5.49
CA ARG A 124 5.17 11.06 4.15
C ARG A 124 6.28 11.01 3.10
N ARG A 125 7.26 11.93 3.14
CA ARG A 125 8.39 11.96 2.19
C ARG A 125 9.36 10.81 2.43
N TYR A 126 9.68 10.56 3.70
CA TYR A 126 10.55 9.47 4.11
C TYR A 126 9.87 8.11 3.86
N LEU A 127 8.61 7.98 4.28
CA LEU A 127 7.78 6.80 4.05
C LEU A 127 7.69 6.47 2.55
N TYR A 128 7.38 7.45 1.70
CA TYR A 128 7.33 7.24 0.26
C TYR A 128 8.65 6.72 -0.30
N LYS A 129 9.80 7.32 0.09
CA LYS A 129 11.12 6.87 -0.36
C LYS A 129 11.44 5.45 0.09
N ASN A 130 10.99 5.06 1.29
CA ASN A 130 11.22 3.74 1.84
C ASN A 130 10.37 2.66 1.20
N LEU A 131 9.10 2.95 0.94
CA LEU A 131 8.18 1.99 0.33
C LEU A 131 8.39 1.90 -1.19
N HIS A 132 8.56 3.04 -1.86
CA HIS A 132 8.68 3.11 -3.32
C HIS A 132 10.14 2.95 -3.82
N ARG A 133 10.85 1.94 -3.32
CA ARG A 133 12.23 1.61 -3.71
C ARG A 133 12.28 0.84 -5.02
N LYS A 134 13.40 0.95 -5.76
CA LYS A 134 13.57 0.37 -7.11
C LYS A 134 13.22 -1.12 -7.14
N ASP A 135 13.64 -1.87 -6.13
CA ASP A 135 13.49 -3.33 -6.08
C ASP A 135 12.04 -3.78 -5.83
N ASN A 136 11.20 -2.88 -5.30
CA ASN A 136 9.79 -3.15 -5.00
C ASN A 136 8.83 -2.52 -6.04
N ARG A 137 9.35 -1.82 -7.04
CA ARG A 137 8.52 -1.19 -8.06
C ARG A 137 8.07 -2.22 -9.08
N LYS A 138 6.80 -2.16 -9.40
CA LYS A 138 6.20 -2.74 -10.60
C LYS A 138 5.94 -1.63 -11.59
N TYR A 139 6.09 -1.95 -12.85
CA TYR A 139 5.96 -1.04 -13.98
C TYR A 139 4.79 -1.46 -14.87
N PRO A 140 4.37 -0.64 -15.84
CA PRO A 140 3.33 -1.04 -16.78
C PRO A 140 3.64 -2.37 -17.47
N GLY A 141 2.66 -3.27 -17.47
CA GLY A 141 2.78 -4.65 -17.94
C GLY A 141 3.17 -5.65 -16.85
N ASP A 142 3.73 -5.20 -15.72
CA ASP A 142 4.04 -6.08 -14.59
C ASP A 142 2.79 -6.36 -13.76
N ASN A 143 2.60 -7.63 -13.38
CA ASN A 143 1.55 -8.01 -12.45
C ASN A 143 2.04 -7.86 -11.00
N ILE A 144 1.26 -7.16 -10.18
CA ILE A 144 1.38 -7.25 -8.72
C ILE A 144 0.66 -8.53 -8.29
N ASN A 145 1.34 -9.36 -7.51
CA ASN A 145 0.78 -10.54 -6.87
C ASN A 145 1.39 -10.65 -5.47
N LEU A 146 0.73 -10.03 -4.50
CA LEU A 146 1.08 -10.17 -3.09
C LEU A 146 0.12 -11.19 -2.48
N ASN A 147 0.64 -12.16 -1.74
CA ASN A 147 -0.17 -13.20 -1.11
C ASN A 147 0.22 -13.31 0.36
N ASN A 148 -0.77 -13.47 1.23
CA ASN A 148 -0.58 -13.92 2.60
C ASN A 148 -1.53 -15.10 2.89
N LEU A 149 -1.58 -15.55 4.14
CA LEU A 149 -2.42 -16.68 4.54
C LEU A 149 -3.92 -16.44 4.30
N TYR A 150 -4.36 -15.18 4.36
CA TYR A 150 -5.77 -14.81 4.43
C TYR A 150 -6.28 -14.27 3.08
N TYR A 151 -5.47 -13.48 2.37
CA TYR A 151 -5.86 -12.82 1.14
C TYR A 151 -4.72 -12.66 0.13
N ARG A 152 -5.13 -12.47 -1.11
CA ARG A 152 -4.28 -12.10 -2.25
C ARG A 152 -4.62 -10.71 -2.73
N ILE A 153 -3.59 -9.92 -3.02
CA ILE A 153 -3.70 -8.64 -3.72
C ILE A 153 -3.13 -8.80 -5.12
N SER A 154 -3.92 -8.40 -6.11
CA SER A 154 -3.50 -8.33 -7.50
C SER A 154 -3.71 -6.93 -8.06
N GLY A 155 -2.92 -6.54 -9.05
CA GLY A 155 -3.07 -5.21 -9.64
C GLY A 155 -1.96 -4.81 -10.58
N GLY A 156 -2.00 -3.54 -10.97
CA GLY A 156 -1.03 -2.95 -11.89
C GLY A 156 -1.30 -1.46 -12.13
N ILE A 157 -0.41 -0.85 -12.90
CA ILE A 157 -0.50 0.54 -13.34
C ILE A 157 -0.30 0.60 -14.86
N THR A 158 -1.07 1.42 -15.58
CA THR A 158 -0.86 1.61 -17.02
C THR A 158 0.24 2.63 -17.31
N ASP A 159 0.73 2.63 -18.54
CA ASP A 159 1.63 3.67 -19.02
C ASP A 159 0.87 4.94 -19.40
N GLY A 160 1.60 6.02 -19.69
CA GLY A 160 1.06 7.31 -20.12
C GLY A 160 0.84 8.32 -18.98
N ASP A 161 0.54 9.56 -19.38
CA ASP A 161 0.23 10.68 -18.49
C ASP A 161 -1.19 10.63 -17.92
N ASN A 162 -2.08 9.86 -18.55
CA ASN A 162 -3.42 9.53 -18.07
C ASN A 162 -3.46 8.06 -17.62
N ALA A 163 -2.87 7.80 -16.47
CA ALA A 163 -2.65 6.43 -16.00
C ALA A 163 -3.87 5.88 -15.25
N LYS A 164 -4.01 4.55 -15.28
CA LYS A 164 -4.96 3.81 -14.45
C LYS A 164 -4.20 2.88 -13.53
N LEU A 165 -4.52 2.92 -12.25
CA LEU A 165 -4.04 2.01 -11.23
C LEU A 165 -5.22 1.14 -10.81
N ASN A 166 -5.04 -0.18 -10.88
CA ASN A 166 -6.07 -1.14 -10.48
C ASN A 166 -5.52 -2.03 -9.36
N ILE A 167 -6.27 -2.15 -8.28
CA ILE A 167 -5.96 -3.04 -7.15
C ILE A 167 -7.19 -3.89 -6.84
N VAL A 168 -6.99 -5.19 -6.69
CA VAL A 168 -8.04 -6.15 -6.37
C VAL A 168 -7.60 -7.00 -5.19
N LEU A 169 -8.37 -6.94 -4.10
CA LEU A 169 -8.25 -7.83 -2.96
C LEU A 169 -9.13 -9.07 -3.19
N LYS A 170 -8.63 -10.27 -2.93
CA LYS A 170 -9.35 -11.55 -3.11
C LYS A 170 -9.01 -12.50 -1.99
N ASN A 171 -9.86 -13.50 -1.74
CA ASN A 171 -9.54 -14.61 -0.85
C ASN A 171 -8.28 -15.34 -1.34
N THR A 172 -7.47 -15.84 -0.41
CA THR A 172 -6.47 -16.84 -0.76
C THR A 172 -7.19 -18.14 -1.07
N GLU A 173 -6.99 -18.68 -2.27
CA GLU A 173 -7.42 -20.04 -2.58
C GLU A 173 -6.61 -20.99 -1.70
N ILE A 174 -7.21 -21.49 -0.63
CA ILE A 174 -6.64 -22.61 0.11
C ILE A 174 -6.80 -23.80 -0.83
N SER A 175 -5.76 -24.08 -1.64
CA SER A 175 -5.72 -25.33 -2.38
C SER A 175 -5.86 -26.43 -1.33
N SER A 176 -6.97 -27.17 -1.43
CA SER A 176 -7.36 -28.28 -0.57
C SER A 176 -6.17 -28.92 0.13
N ILE A 177 -6.03 -28.68 1.44
CA ILE A 177 -5.22 -29.55 2.31
C ILE A 177 -5.66 -30.97 1.96
N PRO A 178 -4.73 -31.90 1.64
CA PRO A 178 -5.10 -33.28 1.37
C PRO A 178 -5.91 -33.76 2.57
N ARG A 179 -7.20 -34.07 2.36
CA ARG A 179 -7.97 -34.75 3.40
C ARG A 179 -7.18 -36.01 3.73
N PRO A 180 -6.81 -36.27 4.99
CA PRO A 180 -6.28 -37.58 5.33
C PRO A 180 -7.28 -38.61 4.82
N SER A 181 -6.79 -39.52 3.98
CA SER A 181 -7.59 -40.62 3.46
C SER A 181 -8.13 -41.39 4.66
N ASN A 182 -9.44 -41.33 4.89
CA ASN A 182 -10.11 -42.24 5.80
C ASN A 182 -9.89 -43.66 5.24
N HIS A 183 -8.86 -44.34 5.74
CA HIS A 183 -8.82 -45.79 5.67
C HIS A 183 -9.95 -46.30 6.54
N ASN A 184 -10.96 -46.89 5.88
CA ASN A 184 -11.92 -47.78 6.51
C ASN A 184 -11.13 -48.83 7.30
N VAL A 185 -11.10 -48.69 8.62
CA VAL A 185 -10.88 -49.82 9.51
C VAL A 185 -12.26 -50.29 9.92
N GLN A 186 -12.58 -51.47 9.43
CA GLN A 186 -13.78 -52.24 9.70
C GLN A 186 -13.93 -52.42 11.22
N ASP A 187 -15.13 -52.15 11.72
CA ASP A 187 -15.55 -52.44 13.08
C ASP A 187 -15.35 -53.93 13.41
N ASP A 188 -14.68 -54.21 14.52
CA ASP A 188 -15.03 -55.38 15.33
C ASP A 188 -14.98 -55.03 16.82
N ARG A 189 -16.02 -55.45 17.52
CA ARG A 189 -16.40 -55.03 18.88
C ARG A 189 -15.47 -55.61 19.95
N SER A 190 -15.10 -54.78 20.95
CA SER A 190 -15.22 -55.10 22.39
C SER A 190 -14.74 -53.93 23.28
N THR A 191 -15.63 -53.40 24.11
CA THR A 191 -15.37 -52.53 25.27
C THR A 191 -14.82 -53.32 26.47
N PRO A 192 -14.44 -52.71 27.62
CA PRO A 192 -14.06 -51.32 27.91
C PRO A 192 -12.74 -51.21 28.71
N GLU A 193 -12.02 -50.09 28.68
CA GLU A 193 -11.21 -49.70 29.85
C GLU A 193 -10.85 -48.21 29.88
N THR A 194 -11.08 -47.64 31.05
CA THR A 194 -10.84 -46.26 31.48
C THR A 194 -9.34 -45.96 31.55
N GLN A 195 -8.85 -44.95 30.83
CA GLN A 195 -7.66 -44.21 31.25
C GLN A 195 -7.82 -42.71 30.99
N THR A 196 -8.05 -42.00 32.09
CA THR A 196 -7.83 -40.58 32.27
C THR A 196 -6.36 -40.26 32.03
N GLN A 197 -6.03 -39.43 31.03
CA GLN A 197 -4.75 -38.71 31.01
C GLN A 197 -5.03 -37.22 30.85
N ALA A 198 -4.84 -36.51 31.96
CA ALA A 198 -4.79 -35.07 32.05
C ALA A 198 -3.59 -34.57 31.22
N VAL A 199 -3.86 -33.78 30.20
CA VAL A 199 -2.83 -33.01 29.51
C VAL A 199 -2.45 -31.84 30.41
N HIS A 200 -1.31 -31.97 31.08
CA HIS A 200 -0.71 -30.91 31.86
C HIS A 200 -0.36 -29.73 30.93
N TYR A 201 -1.06 -28.62 31.11
CA TYR A 201 -0.67 -27.33 30.55
C TYR A 201 0.65 -26.89 31.18
N ILE A 202 1.74 -26.94 30.42
CA ILE A 202 2.98 -26.24 30.78
C ILE A 202 2.85 -24.81 30.28
N HIS A 203 2.62 -23.88 31.20
CA HIS A 203 2.80 -22.45 30.99
C HIS A 203 4.31 -22.13 30.91
N PRO A 204 4.83 -21.57 29.80
CA PRO A 204 6.12 -20.89 29.85
C PRO A 204 5.97 -19.51 30.50
N ALA A 205 6.88 -19.26 31.45
CA ALA A 205 6.91 -18.12 32.34
C ALA A 205 7.03 -16.77 31.62
N ARG A 206 6.27 -15.82 32.16
CA ARG A 206 6.23 -14.40 31.84
C ARG A 206 7.50 -13.73 32.38
N HIS A 207 8.51 -13.52 31.54
CA HIS A 207 9.63 -12.64 31.90
C HIS A 207 9.16 -11.17 31.87
N GLN A 208 8.89 -10.64 33.05
CA GLN A 208 8.85 -9.19 33.30
C GLN A 208 10.29 -8.66 33.22
N ASN A 209 10.66 -8.00 32.12
CA ASN A 209 11.81 -7.11 32.14
C ASN A 209 11.35 -5.76 32.70
N GLN A 210 11.79 -5.52 33.93
CA GLN A 210 11.62 -4.28 34.67
C GLN A 210 12.36 -3.13 33.97
N ARG A 211 11.73 -1.97 34.08
CA ARG A 211 12.27 -0.66 33.75
C ARG A 211 13.57 -0.41 34.50
N THR A 212 14.58 0.09 33.81
CA THR A 212 15.59 0.98 34.40
C THR A 212 15.65 2.24 33.55
N SER A 213 15.20 3.34 34.13
CA SER A 213 15.30 4.70 33.59
C SER A 213 16.78 5.10 33.49
N PRO A 214 17.20 5.85 32.45
CA PRO A 214 18.53 6.43 32.41
C PRO A 214 18.63 7.67 33.34
N PRO A 215 19.81 7.95 33.93
CA PRO A 215 20.01 9.09 34.81
C PRO A 215 20.04 10.41 34.04
N SER A 216 19.38 11.41 34.60
CA SER A 216 19.42 12.82 34.20
C SER A 216 20.79 13.43 34.54
N TYR A 217 21.52 13.88 33.52
CA TYR A 217 22.73 14.69 33.67
C TYR A 217 22.43 16.14 33.26
N PHE A 218 22.43 17.04 34.23
CA PHE A 218 22.67 18.47 34.03
C PHE A 218 24.16 18.74 34.24
N PRO A 219 24.76 19.62 33.44
CA PRO A 219 25.81 20.47 33.95
C PRO A 219 25.41 21.95 33.90
N THR A 220 25.75 22.58 35.01
CA THR A 220 25.76 23.98 35.40
C THR A 220 26.34 24.97 34.38
N GLU A 221 25.70 26.13 34.33
CA GLU A 221 26.30 27.41 33.94
C GLU A 221 27.58 27.69 34.76
N ASN A 222 28.60 28.23 34.09
CA ASN A 222 29.60 29.14 34.63
C ASN A 222 30.36 29.79 33.46
N GLY A 223 30.27 31.12 33.33
CA GLY A 223 31.10 31.94 32.44
C GLY A 223 30.32 32.73 31.40
#